data_AF-A0ABC8QUF2-F1
#
_entry.id   AF-A0ABC8QUF2-F1
#
_cell.length_a   1.000
_cell.length_b   1.000
_cell.length_c   1.000
_cell.angle_alpha   90.00
_cell.angle_beta   90.00
_cell.angle_gamma   90.00
#
_symmetry.space_group_name_H-M   'P 1'
#
loop_
_entity.id
_entity.type
_entity.pdbx_description
1 polymer ?
#
loop_
_entity_poly.entity_id
_entity_poly.type
_entity_poly.pdbx_seq_one_letter_code
_entity_poly.pdbx_strand_id
1 'polypeptide(L)'
;MVGHRTMIKPSRSDEVLDADQQLQISNQVRAHFDSVAPKRTTKPNRSESDSTPESSICTENFSVPEFQKFQSLQSQSQVMFTDPNTLEQEEFVETRYYTELDSIDKQHYAVQYLFSSFFLVVQDLYI
;
A
#
# COMPACT_ATOMS: atom_id res chain seq x y z
N MET A 1 -50.46 36.66 -10.49
CA MET A 1 -49.19 36.90 -11.22
C MET A 1 -48.16 35.94 -10.67
N VAL A 2 -47.88 34.83 -11.37
CA VAL A 2 -46.86 33.85 -10.95
C VAL A 2 -45.54 34.27 -11.57
N GLY A 3 -44.64 34.80 -10.74
CA GLY A 3 -43.29 35.13 -11.17
C GLY A 3 -42.49 33.85 -11.38
N HIS A 4 -42.24 33.49 -12.64
CA HIS A 4 -41.30 32.42 -12.97
C HIS A 4 -39.88 32.87 -12.58
N ARG A 5 -39.38 32.36 -11.45
CA ARG A 5 -37.99 32.56 -11.04
C ARG A 5 -37.13 31.59 -11.86
N THR A 6 -36.62 32.05 -13.00
CA THR A 6 -35.68 31.27 -13.81
C THR A 6 -34.41 31.03 -12.98
N MET A 7 -34.26 29.81 -12.46
CA MET A 7 -33.04 29.39 -11.79
C MET A 7 -32.00 29.07 -12.86
N ILE A 8 -31.11 30.03 -13.14
CA ILE A 8 -29.95 29.80 -14.00
C ILE A 8 -29.00 28.87 -13.23
N LYS A 9 -28.81 27.65 -13.73
CA LYS A 9 -27.82 26.73 -13.18
C LYS A 9 -26.43 27.36 -13.39
N PRO A 10 -25.56 27.41 -12.36
CA PRO A 10 -24.19 27.83 -12.54
C PRO A 10 -23.54 26.97 -13.63
N SER A 11 -22.82 27.61 -14.55
CA SER A 11 -22.03 26.87 -15.54
C SER A 11 -21.04 25.97 -14.79
N ARG A 12 -20.91 24.72 -15.24
CA ARG A 12 -20.13 23.67 -14.53
C ARG A 12 -18.68 23.58 -14.98
N SER A 13 -18.25 24.45 -15.89
CA SER A 13 -16.93 24.42 -16.50
C SER A 13 -16.19 25.72 -16.16
N ASP A 14 -15.04 25.56 -15.52
CA ASP A 14 -14.03 26.62 -15.40
C ASP A 14 -13.57 27.06 -16.79
N GLU A 15 -13.12 28.30 -16.87
CA GLU A 15 -12.49 28.85 -18.06
C GLU A 15 -11.20 28.07 -18.37
N VAL A 16 -11.08 27.55 -19.59
CA VAL A 16 -9.88 26.84 -20.04
C VAL A 16 -8.80 27.88 -20.33
N LEU A 17 -7.75 27.88 -19.51
CA LEU A 17 -6.60 28.75 -19.68
C LEU A 17 -5.79 28.38 -20.93
N ASP A 18 -4.93 29.29 -21.36
CA ASP A 18 -3.97 29.04 -22.42
C ASP A 18 -2.97 27.93 -22.02
N ALA A 19 -2.46 27.21 -23.02
CA ALA A 19 -1.60 26.04 -22.82
C ALA A 19 -0.33 26.37 -22.01
N ASP A 20 0.27 27.54 -22.26
CA ASP A 20 1.49 27.96 -21.56
C ASP A 20 1.21 28.30 -20.10
N GLN A 21 0.08 28.96 -19.83
CA GLN A 21 -0.35 29.26 -18.46
C GLN A 21 -0.65 27.98 -17.68
N GLN A 22 -1.30 27.01 -18.30
CA GLN A 22 -1.57 25.72 -17.68
C GLN A 22 -0.27 24.96 -17.36
N LEU A 23 0.72 25.02 -18.26
CA LEU A 23 2.05 24.44 -18.03
C LEU A 23 2.74 25.10 -16.84
N GLN A 24 2.74 26.44 -16.76
CA GLN A 24 3.32 27.19 -15.66
C GLN A 24 2.70 26.82 -14.31
N ILE A 25 1.36 26.79 -14.25
CA ILE A 25 0.63 26.39 -13.04
C ILE A 25 1.00 24.95 -12.65
N SER A 26 1.03 24.03 -13.61
CA SER A 26 1.38 22.63 -13.33
C SER A 26 2.79 22.48 -12.75
N ASN A 27 3.75 23.25 -13.25
CA ASN A 27 5.13 23.25 -12.77
C ASN A 27 5.23 23.85 -11.37
N GLN A 28 4.51 24.94 -11.10
CA GLN A 28 4.48 25.57 -9.79
C GLN A 28 3.86 24.64 -8.74
N VAL A 29 2.75 23.98 -9.08
CA VAL A 29 2.09 23.01 -8.19
C VAL A 29 3.03 21.84 -7.91
N ARG A 30 3.68 21.28 -8.94
CA ARG A 30 4.65 20.19 -8.78
C ARG A 30 5.80 20.61 -7.86
N ALA A 31 6.43 21.75 -8.13
CA ALA A 31 7.54 22.26 -7.33
C ALA A 31 7.15 22.48 -5.86
N HIS A 32 5.93 22.96 -5.59
CA HIS A 32 5.43 23.10 -4.22
C HIS A 32 5.35 21.74 -3.51
N PHE A 33 4.72 20.74 -4.13
CA PHE A 33 4.58 19.41 -3.54
C PHE A 33 5.92 18.70 -3.36
N ASP A 34 6.84 18.86 -4.31
CA ASP A 34 8.19 18.31 -4.20
C ASP A 34 8.99 18.98 -3.06
N SER A 35 8.77 20.28 -2.82
CA SER A 35 9.45 21.02 -1.74
C SER A 35 8.98 20.63 -0.34
N VAL A 36 7.70 20.23 -0.20
CA VAL A 36 7.12 19.78 1.08
C VAL A 36 7.13 18.26 1.23
N ALA A 37 7.60 17.53 0.22
CA ALA A 37 7.65 16.08 0.25
C ALA A 37 8.57 15.62 1.40
N PRO A 38 8.10 14.72 2.29
CA PRO A 38 8.95 14.17 3.34
C PRO A 38 10.16 13.47 2.73
N LYS A 39 11.36 13.75 3.27
CA LYS A 39 12.58 13.03 2.90
C LYS A 39 12.40 11.56 3.23
N ARG A 40 12.28 10.71 2.20
CA ARG A 40 12.19 9.27 2.38
C ARG A 40 13.59 8.75 2.64
N THR A 41 13.84 8.28 3.86
CA THR A 41 15.06 7.51 4.13
C THR A 41 15.03 6.23 3.30
N THR A 42 16.17 5.87 2.73
CA THR A 42 16.31 4.60 2.02
C THR A 42 15.99 3.46 2.97
N LYS A 43 15.19 2.50 2.51
CA LYS A 43 14.92 1.30 3.31
C LYS A 43 16.26 0.59 3.60
N PRO A 44 16.49 0.10 4.82
CA PRO A 44 17.70 -0.66 5.11
C PRO A 44 17.80 -1.85 4.16
N ASN A 45 19.01 -2.12 3.68
CA ASN A 45 19.26 -3.25 2.81
C ASN A 45 18.97 -4.57 3.56
N ARG A 46 18.33 -5.53 2.88
CA ARG A 46 17.90 -6.81 3.49
C ARG A 46 19.03 -7.85 3.55
N SER A 47 20.22 -7.50 3.04
CA SER A 47 21.41 -8.35 3.07
C SER A 47 22.69 -7.51 2.95
N GLU A 48 23.66 -7.83 3.80
CA GLU A 48 24.89 -7.08 4.15
C GLU A 48 25.78 -6.62 2.98
N SER A 49 26.38 -5.44 3.13
CA SER A 49 27.78 -5.16 2.84
C SER A 49 28.17 -3.95 3.68
N ASP A 50 29.29 -4.09 4.39
CA ASP A 50 29.89 -3.15 5.35
C ASP A 50 30.33 -1.82 4.68
N SER A 51 29.42 -1.13 3.99
CA SER A 51 29.59 0.28 3.71
C SER A 51 28.90 1.01 4.85
N THR A 52 29.70 1.34 5.87
CA THR A 52 29.35 2.34 6.89
C THR A 52 28.50 3.41 6.24
N PRO A 53 27.21 3.56 6.60
CA PRO A 53 26.54 4.79 6.29
C PRO A 53 27.36 5.86 7.00
N GLU A 54 27.91 6.82 6.27
CA GLU A 54 28.12 8.15 6.83
C GLU A 54 26.74 8.75 7.12
N SER A 55 26.01 8.09 8.02
CA SER A 55 25.19 8.80 8.97
C SER A 55 26.17 9.78 9.58
N SER A 56 25.94 11.07 9.38
CA SER A 56 26.42 12.05 10.34
C SER A 56 25.79 11.66 11.68
N ILE A 57 26.42 10.68 12.33
CA ILE A 57 26.25 10.39 13.73
C ILE A 57 26.64 11.74 14.33
N CYS A 58 25.62 12.49 14.72
CA CYS A 58 25.80 13.63 15.57
C CYS A 58 26.62 13.11 16.74
N THR A 59 27.91 13.42 16.73
CA THR A 59 28.87 13.11 17.80
C THR A 59 28.55 13.99 19.00
N GLU A 60 27.29 14.04 19.39
CA GLU A 60 26.91 14.51 20.70
C GLU A 60 26.96 13.27 21.58
N ASN A 61 27.98 13.28 22.44
CA ASN A 61 28.25 12.33 23.51
C ASN A 61 27.07 12.28 24.49
N PHE A 62 25.88 11.92 24.03
CA PHE A 62 24.76 11.64 24.92
C PHE A 62 24.98 10.26 25.47
N SER A 63 25.22 10.22 26.79
CA SER A 63 25.04 9.06 27.63
C SER A 63 23.57 8.61 27.57
N VAL A 64 23.17 8.02 26.44
CA VAL A 64 21.83 7.46 26.28
C VAL A 64 21.76 6.23 27.19
N PRO A 65 20.82 6.18 28.15
CA PRO A 65 20.72 5.06 29.10
C PRO A 65 20.57 3.71 28.40
N GLU A 66 19.92 3.69 27.22
CA GLU A 66 19.78 2.50 26.38
C GLU A 66 21.12 1.95 25.89
N PHE A 67 22.05 2.84 25.47
CA PHE A 67 23.37 2.43 24.99
C PHE A 67 24.24 1.83 26.12
N GLN A 68 24.13 2.40 27.32
CA GLN A 68 24.81 1.84 28.51
C GLN A 68 24.25 0.48 28.90
N LYS A 69 22.93 0.29 28.82
CA LYS A 69 22.28 -1.00 29.06
C LYS A 69 22.71 -2.04 28.03
N PHE A 70 22.82 -1.65 26.76
CA PHE A 70 23.29 -2.54 25.70
C PHE A 70 24.73 -3.02 25.94
N GLN A 71 25.66 -2.11 26.27
CA GLN A 71 27.04 -2.49 26.60
C GLN A 71 27.10 -3.42 27.83
N SER A 72 26.29 -3.15 28.85
CA SER A 72 26.20 -3.99 30.04
C SER A 72 25.72 -5.41 29.70
N LEU A 73 24.72 -5.54 28.84
CA LEU A 73 24.21 -6.83 28.38
C LEU A 73 25.21 -7.57 27.47
N GLN A 74 25.93 -6.87 26.59
CA GLN A 74 27.00 -7.49 25.79
C GLN A 74 28.13 -8.05 26.65
N SER A 75 28.51 -7.33 27.71
CA SER A 75 29.55 -7.80 28.65
C SER A 75 29.09 -8.98 29.50
N GLN A 76 27.78 -9.16 29.66
CA GLN A 76 27.16 -10.33 30.29
C GLN A 76 26.74 -11.34 29.22
N SER A 77 27.70 -11.90 28.47
CA SER A 77 27.42 -13.05 27.61
C SER A 77 27.05 -14.24 28.49
N GLN A 78 25.78 -14.33 28.88
CA GLN A 78 25.22 -15.50 29.53
C GLN A 78 25.29 -16.62 28.50
N VAL A 79 26.15 -17.59 28.75
CA VAL A 79 26.23 -18.83 27.99
C VAL A 79 24.86 -19.47 28.07
N MET A 80 24.10 -19.38 26.99
CA MET A 80 22.82 -20.08 26.86
C MET A 80 23.17 -21.56 26.70
N PHE A 81 23.15 -22.30 27.81
CA PHE A 81 23.15 -23.75 27.78
C PHE A 81 21.77 -24.19 27.28
N THR A 82 21.64 -24.32 25.98
CA THR A 82 20.53 -25.06 25.40
C THR A 82 20.80 -26.53 25.70
N ASP A 83 20.10 -27.08 26.70
CA ASP A 83 20.13 -28.52 26.93
C ASP A 83 19.58 -29.20 25.67
N PRO A 84 20.35 -30.05 24.97
CA PRO A 84 19.91 -30.67 23.72
C PRO A 84 18.77 -31.70 23.92
N ASN A 85 18.35 -31.92 25.16
CA ASN A 85 17.30 -32.88 25.54
C ASN A 85 15.94 -32.24 25.79
N THR A 86 15.80 -30.91 25.72
CA THR A 86 14.49 -30.27 25.79
C THR A 86 13.87 -30.26 24.40
N LEU A 87 13.46 -31.45 23.93
CA LEU A 87 12.47 -31.55 22.87
C LEU A 87 11.16 -31.01 23.43
N GLU A 88 10.95 -29.71 23.27
CA GLU A 88 9.62 -29.12 23.42
C GLU A 88 8.73 -29.81 22.38
N GLN A 89 8.01 -30.85 22.81
CA GLN A 89 6.97 -31.48 22.03
C GLN A 89 5.83 -30.46 21.95
N GLU A 90 5.78 -29.68 20.86
CA GLU A 90 4.59 -28.89 20.54
C GLU A 90 3.41 -29.86 20.37
N GLU A 91 2.52 -29.85 21.36
CA GLU A 91 1.26 -30.58 21.33
C GLU A 91 0.31 -29.86 20.37
N PHE A 92 0.41 -30.17 19.08
CA PHE A 92 -0.53 -29.66 18.09
C PHE A 92 -1.88 -30.38 18.23
N VAL A 93 -2.88 -29.67 18.72
CA VAL A 93 -4.28 -30.13 18.68
C VAL A 93 -4.89 -29.73 17.35
N GLU A 94 -5.12 -30.69 16.47
CA GLU A 94 -5.78 -30.43 15.20
C GLU A 94 -7.24 -30.03 15.42
N THR A 95 -7.53 -28.74 15.23
CA THR A 95 -8.89 -28.21 15.34
C THR A 95 -9.64 -28.41 14.04
N ARG A 96 -10.89 -28.90 14.12
CA ARG A 96 -11.77 -29.08 12.95
C ARG A 96 -12.42 -27.77 12.46
N TYR A 97 -11.86 -26.61 12.79
CA TYR A 97 -12.49 -25.31 12.57
C TYR A 97 -12.91 -25.06 11.10
N TYR A 98 -12.20 -25.66 10.14
CA TYR A 98 -12.47 -25.50 8.70
C TYR A 98 -13.27 -26.64 8.07
N THR A 99 -13.63 -27.71 8.80
CA THR A 99 -14.28 -28.89 8.20
C THR A 99 -15.70 -28.63 7.70
N GLU A 100 -16.37 -27.62 8.26
CA GLU A 100 -17.78 -27.32 7.97
C GLU A 100 -17.96 -26.19 6.94
N LEU A 101 -16.87 -25.57 6.46
CA LEU A 101 -16.95 -24.44 5.52
C LEU A 101 -17.24 -24.85 4.06
N ASP A 102 -17.31 -26.14 3.77
CA ASP A 102 -17.71 -26.66 2.46
C ASP A 102 -19.24 -26.68 2.25
N SER A 103 -20.03 -26.19 3.21
CA SER A 103 -21.50 -26.10 3.10
C SER A 103 -21.99 -24.91 2.27
N ILE A 104 -21.09 -24.09 1.71
CA ILE A 104 -21.47 -22.96 0.87
C ILE A 104 -21.73 -23.46 -0.55
N ASP A 105 -22.94 -23.19 -1.04
CA ASP A 105 -23.37 -23.53 -2.39
C ASP A 105 -22.47 -22.86 -3.44
N LYS A 106 -21.62 -23.65 -4.11
CA LYS A 106 -20.68 -23.17 -5.15
C LYS A 106 -21.39 -22.99 -6.51
N GLN A 107 -22.68 -22.65 -6.51
CA GLN A 107 -23.44 -22.38 -7.73
C GLN A 107 -23.25 -20.91 -8.13
N HIS A 108 -22.10 -20.60 -8.72
CA HIS A 108 -22.01 -19.42 -9.57
C HIS A 108 -22.88 -19.69 -10.80
N TYR A 109 -24.00 -18.97 -10.89
CA TYR A 109 -24.96 -19.01 -11.99
C TYR A 109 -24.32 -19.34 -13.35
N ALA A 110 -24.63 -20.52 -13.88
CA ALA A 110 -24.45 -20.82 -15.29
C ALA A 110 -25.48 -20.04 -16.12
N VAL A 111 -25.19 -18.79 -16.45
CA VAL A 111 -25.91 -17.98 -17.44
C VAL A 111 -24.92 -16.89 -17.87
N GLN A 112 -24.41 -16.86 -19.10
CA GLN A 112 -25.15 -16.41 -20.28
C GLN A 112 -24.40 -16.80 -21.57
N TYR A 113 -24.70 -17.96 -22.17
CA TYR A 113 -24.41 -18.23 -23.59
C TYR A 113 -25.64 -17.93 -24.47
N LEU A 114 -26.31 -16.80 -24.24
CA LEU A 114 -27.40 -16.32 -25.12
C LEU A 114 -27.07 -15.00 -25.82
N PHE A 115 -25.79 -14.70 -26.05
CA PHE A 115 -25.36 -13.56 -26.87
C PHE A 115 -24.89 -13.95 -28.29
N SER A 116 -24.99 -15.23 -28.69
CA SER A 116 -24.46 -15.67 -29.99
C SER A 116 -25.47 -15.68 -31.15
N SER A 117 -26.78 -15.55 -30.91
CA SER A 117 -27.78 -15.61 -32.01
C SER A 117 -28.25 -14.26 -32.54
N PHE A 118 -27.98 -13.15 -31.85
CA PHE A 118 -28.41 -11.82 -32.34
C PHE A 118 -27.48 -11.23 -33.40
N PHE A 119 -26.25 -11.75 -33.53
CA PHE A 119 -25.28 -11.26 -34.51
C PHE A 119 -25.47 -11.88 -35.91
N LEU A 120 -26.17 -13.02 -36.04
CA LEU A 120 -26.36 -13.65 -37.36
C LEU A 120 -27.47 -13.01 -38.20
N VAL A 121 -28.46 -12.33 -37.59
CA VAL A 121 -29.56 -11.71 -38.36
C VAL A 121 -29.16 -10.37 -38.97
N VAL A 122 -28.15 -9.69 -38.41
CA VAL A 122 -27.71 -8.37 -38.90
C VAL A 122 -26.74 -8.47 -40.07
N GLN A 123 -26.06 -9.61 -40.27
CA GLN A 123 -25.09 -9.78 -41.35
C GLN A 123 -25.74 -10.06 -42.72
N ASP A 124 -26.95 -10.64 -42.77
CA ASP A 124 -27.64 -10.99 -44.03
C ASP A 124 -28.46 -9.83 -44.65
N LEU A 125 -28.52 -8.67 -43.99
CA LEU A 125 -29.15 -7.46 -44.53
C LEU A 125 -28.12 -6.42 -45.01
N TYR A 126 -26.88 -6.86 -45.23
CA TYR A 126 -25.83 -6.04 -45.85
C TYR A 126 -25.03 -6.84 -46.90
N ILE A 127 -25.75 -7.44 -47.86
CA ILE A 127 -25.27 -7.74 -49.22
C ILE A 127 -26.38 -7.35 -50.19
#